data_AF-A2ZJN3-F1
#
_entry.id   AF-A2ZJN3-F1
#
_cell.length_a   1.000
_cell.length_b   1.000
_cell.length_c   1.000
_cell.angle_alpha   90.00
_cell.angle_beta   90.00
_cell.angle_gamma   90.00
#
_symmetry.space_group_name_H-M   'P 1'
#
loop_
_entity.id
_entity.type
_entity.pdbx_description
1 polymer ?
#
loop_
_entity_poly.entity_id
_entity_poly.type
_entity_poly.pdbx_seq_one_letter_code
_entity_poly.pdbx_strand_id
1 'polypeptide(L)'
;MPCLRRLDLWDCPKLRALPPQLGQTNLKELLIRYTSCLKTVEDLPFLSGLLLVERCEDLERISNLPQVRELFLNYCPNLRHVEELGGLEQLWLDEGMHEISHQWVPGLQEQHCKLHGDEHELVVNDWL
;
A
#
# COMPACT_ATOMS: atom_id res chain seq x y z
N MET A 1 -15.31 -9.21 20.59
CA MET A 1 -14.27 -9.53 19.61
C MET A 1 -14.35 -8.50 18.49
N PRO A 2 -13.29 -7.74 18.19
CA PRO A 2 -13.30 -6.83 17.05
C PRO A 2 -13.30 -7.63 15.74
N CYS A 3 -14.44 -7.63 15.05
CA CYS A 3 -14.68 -8.34 13.79
C CYS A 3 -14.35 -7.50 12.55
N LEU A 4 -13.70 -6.34 12.73
CA LEU A 4 -13.39 -5.44 11.63
C LEU A 4 -12.38 -6.12 10.70
N ARG A 5 -12.83 -6.48 9.49
CA ARG A 5 -12.02 -7.10 8.43
C ARG A 5 -11.65 -6.11 7.33
N ARG A 6 -12.49 -5.10 7.12
CA ARG A 6 -12.31 -4.07 6.11
C ARG A 6 -12.52 -2.70 6.73
N LEU A 7 -11.64 -1.76 6.42
CA LEU A 7 -11.76 -0.35 6.79
C LEU A 7 -11.66 0.49 5.51
N ASP A 8 -12.66 1.34 5.30
CA ASP A 8 -12.70 2.29 4.18
C ASP A 8 -12.62 3.70 4.78
N LEU A 9 -11.55 4.42 4.41
CA LEU A 9 -11.29 5.80 4.80
C LEU A 9 -11.50 6.67 3.56
N TRP A 10 -12.68 7.27 3.49
CA TRP A 10 -13.09 8.12 2.38
C TRP A 10 -13.07 9.59 2.81
N ASP A 11 -12.39 10.43 2.04
CA ASP A 11 -12.35 11.89 2.22
C ASP A 11 -12.12 12.28 3.68
N CYS A 12 -10.95 11.89 4.18
CA CYS A 12 -10.53 12.13 5.56
C CYS A 12 -9.48 13.26 5.61
N PRO A 13 -9.84 14.53 5.36
CA PRO A 13 -8.88 15.63 5.15
C PRO A 13 -8.05 16.00 6.39
N LYS A 14 -8.37 15.44 7.56
CA LYS A 14 -7.61 15.65 8.81
C LYS A 14 -6.77 14.45 9.22
N LEU A 15 -6.89 13.32 8.50
CA LEU A 15 -6.15 12.11 8.82
C LEU A 15 -4.69 12.29 8.40
N ARG A 16 -3.80 12.35 9.40
CA ARG A 16 -2.35 12.54 9.19
C ARG A 16 -1.55 11.27 9.36
N ALA A 17 -2.09 10.32 10.11
CA ALA A 17 -1.49 9.02 10.39
C ALA A 17 -2.62 8.03 10.68
N LEU A 18 -2.37 6.75 10.42
CA LEU A 18 -3.28 5.68 10.79
C LEU A 18 -3.21 5.41 12.31
N PRO A 19 -4.34 5.10 12.96
CA PRO A 19 -4.34 4.85 14.39
C PRO A 19 -3.64 3.52 14.72
N PRO A 20 -2.75 3.47 15.73
CA PRO A 20 -2.01 2.25 16.09
C PRO A 20 -2.93 1.11 16.57
N GLN A 21 -4.15 1.44 17.02
CA GLN A 21 -5.15 0.46 17.47
C GLN A 21 -5.66 -0.45 16.35
N LEU A 22 -5.39 -0.13 15.07
CA LEU A 22 -5.73 -1.02 13.96
C LEU A 22 -5.10 -2.42 14.11
N GLY A 23 -3.92 -2.52 14.74
CA GLY A 23 -3.27 -3.80 15.01
C GLY A 23 -3.97 -4.69 16.04
N GLN A 24 -4.97 -4.15 16.74
CA GLN A 24 -5.79 -4.91 17.68
C GLN A 24 -7.03 -5.53 17.00
N THR A 25 -7.18 -5.33 15.70
CA THR A 25 -8.31 -5.82 14.88
C THR A 25 -7.90 -7.00 13.99
N ASN A 26 -8.86 -7.62 13.32
CA ASN A 26 -8.62 -8.65 12.31
C ASN A 26 -8.62 -8.05 10.89
N LEU A 27 -8.13 -6.81 10.75
CA LEU A 27 -8.17 -6.07 9.49
C LEU A 27 -7.35 -6.81 8.42
N LYS A 28 -8.00 -7.06 7.28
CA LYS A 28 -7.42 -7.68 6.10
C LYS A 28 -7.37 -6.71 4.92
N GLU A 29 -8.33 -5.79 4.86
CA GLU A 29 -8.48 -4.84 3.76
C GLU A 29 -8.48 -3.41 4.30
N LEU A 30 -7.63 -2.56 3.77
CA LEU A 30 -7.58 -1.14 4.06
C LEU A 30 -7.71 -0.36 2.76
N LEU A 31 -8.73 0.49 2.67
CA LEU A 31 -8.97 1.35 1.53
C LEU A 31 -8.86 2.80 2.01
N ILE A 32 -8.02 3.59 1.36
CA ILE A 32 -7.79 5.00 1.68
C ILE A 32 -8.00 5.79 0.41
N ARG A 33 -8.98 6.68 0.42
CA ARG A 33 -9.37 7.47 -0.75
C ARG A 33 -9.51 8.93 -0.42
N TYR A 34 -9.07 9.80 -1.34
CA TYR A 34 -9.25 11.25 -1.24
C TYR A 34 -8.71 11.82 0.08
N THR A 35 -7.60 11.28 0.58
CA THR A 35 -7.01 11.72 1.86
C THR A 35 -5.79 12.59 1.59
N SER A 36 -5.96 13.90 1.73
CA SER A 36 -4.97 14.91 1.34
C SER A 36 -3.96 15.29 2.42
N CYS A 37 -3.99 14.68 3.60
CA CYS A 37 -3.06 15.01 4.71
C CYS A 37 -2.27 13.80 5.23
N LEU A 38 -2.54 12.60 4.70
CA LEU A 38 -1.86 11.38 5.12
C LEU A 38 -0.53 11.27 4.38
N LYS A 39 0.57 11.32 5.13
CA LYS A 39 1.92 11.29 4.56
C LYS A 39 2.53 9.90 4.48
N THR A 40 2.16 9.01 5.41
CA THR A 40 2.70 7.65 5.47
C THR A 40 1.60 6.62 5.73
N VAL A 41 1.75 5.46 5.12
CA VAL A 41 1.04 4.22 5.47
C VAL A 41 2.11 3.21 5.85
N GLU A 42 2.39 3.11 7.14
CA GLU A 42 3.48 2.27 7.64
C GLU A 42 3.11 1.51 8.90
N ASP A 43 3.93 0.50 9.23
CA ASP A 43 3.82 -0.31 10.44
C ASP A 43 2.46 -1.04 10.58
N LEU A 44 2.02 -1.70 9.49
CA LEU A 44 0.82 -2.53 9.47
C LEU A 44 1.15 -4.03 9.24
N PRO A 45 1.92 -4.67 10.14
CA PRO A 45 2.36 -6.06 9.97
C PRO A 45 1.22 -7.10 9.99
N PHE A 46 0.02 -6.67 10.36
CA PHE A 46 -1.19 -7.50 10.42
C PHE A 46 -2.03 -7.43 9.13
N LEU A 47 -1.84 -6.40 8.30
CA LEU A 47 -2.59 -6.23 7.06
C LEU A 47 -2.14 -7.29 6.06
N SER A 48 -3.04 -8.22 5.75
CA SER A 48 -2.68 -9.48 5.07
C SER A 48 -3.51 -9.80 3.84
N GLY A 49 -4.40 -8.89 3.45
CA GLY A 49 -5.14 -8.96 2.19
C GLY A 49 -4.69 -7.83 1.29
N LEU A 50 -5.45 -6.75 1.30
CA LEU A 50 -5.39 -5.71 0.29
C LEU A 50 -5.18 -4.34 0.92
N LEU A 51 -4.31 -3.55 0.30
CA LEU A 51 -4.23 -2.09 0.49
C LEU A 51 -4.63 -1.40 -0.82
N LEU A 52 -5.61 -0.52 -0.76
CA LEU A 52 -5.95 0.39 -1.85
C LEU A 52 -5.71 1.82 -1.39
N VAL A 53 -4.95 2.57 -2.18
CA VAL A 53 -4.72 3.99 -1.98
C VAL A 53 -5.09 4.72 -3.27
N GLU A 54 -6.06 5.62 -3.19
CA GLU A 54 -6.56 6.39 -4.31
C GLU A 54 -6.56 7.88 -3.97
N ARG A 55 -5.99 8.71 -4.86
CA ARG A 55 -6.04 10.18 -4.76
C ARG A 55 -5.57 10.68 -3.39
N CYS A 56 -4.46 10.14 -2.91
CA CYS A 56 -3.79 10.58 -1.68
C CYS A 56 -2.55 11.40 -2.07
N GLU A 57 -2.77 12.68 -2.35
CA GLU A 57 -1.76 13.55 -2.97
C GLU A 57 -0.54 13.78 -2.09
N ASP A 58 -0.72 13.85 -0.77
CA ASP A 58 0.36 14.08 0.20
C ASP A 58 1.07 12.79 0.64
N LEU A 59 0.65 11.62 0.15
CA LEU A 59 1.24 10.34 0.56
C LEU A 59 2.65 10.19 -0.05
N GLU A 60 3.65 10.07 0.81
CA GLU A 60 5.07 10.03 0.45
C GLU A 60 5.67 8.62 0.60
N ARG A 61 5.15 7.81 1.54
CA ARG A 61 5.68 6.47 1.87
C ARG A 61 4.61 5.42 2.16
N ILE A 62 4.84 4.21 1.66
CA ILE A 62 4.19 2.97 2.09
C ILE A 62 5.28 1.96 2.47
N SER A 63 5.34 1.53 3.74
CA SER A 63 6.44 0.65 4.19
C SER A 63 6.11 -0.20 5.41
N ASN A 64 6.80 -1.32 5.60
CA ASN A 64 6.58 -2.26 6.70
C ASN A 64 5.16 -2.88 6.72
N LEU A 65 4.77 -3.46 5.57
CA LEU A 65 3.55 -4.26 5.42
C LEU A 65 3.92 -5.68 4.97
N PRO A 66 4.65 -6.46 5.78
CA PRO A 66 5.21 -7.75 5.37
C PRO A 66 4.19 -8.83 4.98
N GLN A 67 2.91 -8.65 5.31
CA GLN A 67 1.87 -9.65 5.00
C GLN A 67 0.91 -9.23 3.88
N VAL A 68 0.97 -7.98 3.39
CA VAL A 68 0.04 -7.50 2.36
C VAL A 68 0.24 -8.31 1.09
N ARG A 69 -0.85 -8.71 0.43
CA ARG A 69 -0.82 -9.54 -0.79
C ARG A 69 -1.07 -8.71 -2.04
N GLU A 70 -1.96 -7.74 -1.94
CA GLU A 70 -2.37 -6.90 -3.07
C GLU A 70 -2.26 -5.42 -2.72
N LEU A 71 -1.66 -4.65 -3.62
CA LEU A 71 -1.52 -3.20 -3.53
C LEU A 71 -2.10 -2.54 -4.77
N PHE A 72 -3.11 -1.70 -4.58
CA PHE A 72 -3.73 -0.89 -5.62
C PHE A 72 -3.40 0.58 -5.38
N LEU A 73 -2.77 1.23 -6.35
CA LEU A 73 -2.39 2.63 -6.28
C LEU A 73 -3.01 3.41 -7.44
N ASN A 74 -3.77 4.44 -7.08
CA ASN A 74 -4.32 5.39 -8.02
C ASN A 74 -3.94 6.82 -7.62
N TYR A 75 -3.37 7.59 -8.55
CA TYR A 75 -3.12 9.02 -8.43
C TYR A 75 -2.51 9.46 -7.07
N CYS A 76 -1.29 8.99 -6.78
CA CYS A 76 -0.54 9.36 -5.57
C CYS A 76 0.79 10.05 -5.96
N PRO A 77 0.77 11.27 -6.51
CA PRO A 77 1.91 11.91 -7.20
C PRO A 77 3.18 12.10 -6.35
N ASN A 78 3.06 12.15 -5.02
CA ASN A 78 4.20 12.33 -4.12
C ASN A 78 4.76 11.00 -3.55
N LEU A 79 4.21 9.84 -3.95
CA LEU A 79 4.64 8.54 -3.42
C LEU A 79 6.01 8.16 -3.99
N ARG A 80 7.05 8.29 -3.16
CA ARG A 80 8.45 8.06 -3.55
C ARG A 80 9.07 6.81 -2.93
N HIS A 81 8.48 6.32 -1.84
CA HIS A 81 9.02 5.21 -1.09
C HIS A 81 7.96 4.12 -0.93
N VAL A 82 8.21 2.96 -1.56
CA VAL A 82 7.40 1.76 -1.41
C VAL A 82 8.36 0.60 -1.18
N GLU A 83 8.41 0.10 0.05
CA GLU A 83 9.43 -0.86 0.47
C GLU A 83 8.92 -1.79 1.59
N GLU A 84 9.63 -2.88 1.84
CA GLU A 84 9.32 -3.81 2.93
C GLU A 84 7.90 -4.45 2.82
N LEU A 85 7.44 -4.67 1.59
CA LEU A 85 6.18 -5.36 1.29
C LEU A 85 6.46 -6.84 0.98
N GLY A 86 7.09 -7.54 1.92
CA GLY A 86 7.63 -8.88 1.69
C GLY A 86 6.61 -9.94 1.28
N GLY A 87 5.31 -9.74 1.53
CA GLY A 87 4.25 -10.67 1.11
C GLY A 87 3.56 -10.28 -0.20
N LEU A 88 3.95 -9.18 -0.83
CA LEU A 88 3.21 -8.59 -1.95
C LEU A 88 3.33 -9.47 -3.19
N GLU A 89 2.18 -9.92 -3.69
CA GLU A 89 2.10 -10.77 -4.89
C GLU A 89 1.66 -9.97 -6.11
N GLN A 90 0.78 -8.98 -5.90
CA GLN A 90 0.22 -8.18 -6.98
C GLN A 90 0.26 -6.69 -6.67
N LEU A 91 0.83 -5.94 -7.61
CA LEU A 91 0.83 -4.49 -7.65
C LEU A 91 -0.01 -4.01 -8.84
N TRP A 92 -0.98 -3.16 -8.58
CA TRP A 92 -1.87 -2.57 -9.58
C TRP A 92 -1.69 -1.06 -9.60
N LEU A 93 -1.30 -0.52 -10.76
CA LEU A 93 -1.00 0.89 -10.96
C LEU A 93 -1.92 1.50 -12.01
N ASP A 94 -2.55 2.62 -11.69
CA ASP A 94 -3.31 3.39 -12.68
C ASP A 94 -2.40 4.25 -13.57
N GLU A 95 -2.96 4.86 -14.63
CA GLU A 95 -2.26 5.81 -15.51
C GLU A 95 -1.52 6.92 -14.72
N GLY A 96 -2.14 7.43 -13.66
CA GLY A 96 -1.61 8.48 -12.78
C GLY A 96 -0.41 8.07 -11.92
N MET A 97 -0.07 6.78 -11.87
CA MET A 97 1.11 6.28 -11.16
C MET A 97 2.33 6.05 -12.08
N HIS A 98 2.14 6.02 -13.40
CA HIS A 98 3.18 5.58 -14.35
C HIS A 98 4.46 6.42 -14.29
N GLU A 99 4.34 7.75 -14.14
CA GLU A 99 5.52 8.64 -14.11
C GLU A 99 6.43 8.41 -12.89
N ILE A 100 5.83 8.05 -11.75
CA ILE A 100 6.55 7.97 -10.47
C ILE A 100 6.91 6.54 -10.08
N SER A 101 6.19 5.54 -10.59
CA SER A 101 6.39 4.13 -10.22
C SER A 101 7.79 3.63 -10.59
N HIS A 102 8.38 4.14 -11.68
CA HIS A 102 9.76 3.84 -12.08
C HIS A 102 10.82 4.14 -11.01
N GLN A 103 10.52 5.00 -10.04
CA GLN A 103 11.46 5.38 -8.98
C GLN A 103 11.58 4.31 -7.89
N TRP A 104 10.57 3.47 -7.69
CA TRP A 104 10.52 2.54 -6.56
C TRP A 104 10.14 1.10 -6.95
N VAL A 105 9.39 0.88 -8.05
CA VAL A 105 9.01 -0.47 -8.51
C VAL A 105 10.23 -1.39 -8.68
N PRO A 106 11.34 -0.98 -9.32
CA PRO A 106 12.50 -1.85 -9.47
C PRO A 106 13.11 -2.26 -8.12
N GLY A 107 13.17 -1.32 -7.16
CA GLY A 107 13.66 -1.60 -5.82
C GLY A 107 12.74 -2.57 -5.05
N LEU A 108 11.43 -2.42 -5.22
CA LEU A 108 10.43 -3.31 -4.63
C LEU A 108 10.54 -4.74 -5.21
N GLN A 109 10.69 -4.87 -6.53
CA GLN A 109 10.91 -6.16 -7.19
C GLN A 109 12.22 -6.83 -6.74
N GLU A 110 13.30 -6.05 -6.58
CA GLU A 110 14.57 -6.56 -6.06
C GLU A 110 14.43 -7.06 -4.62
N GLN A 111 13.70 -6.33 -3.76
CA GLN A 111 13.39 -6.77 -2.39
C GLN A 111 12.58 -8.07 -2.40
N HIS A 112 11.58 -8.19 -3.28
CA HIS A 112 10.75 -9.39 -3.40
C HIS A 112 11.59 -10.61 -3.83
N CYS A 113 12.41 -10.46 -4.89
CA CYS A 113 13.32 -11.49 -5.38
C CYS A 113 14.32 -11.95 -4.29
N LYS A 114 14.87 -11.02 -3.49
CA LYS A 114 15.76 -11.36 -2.37
C LYS A 114 15.08 -12.22 -1.30
N LEU A 115 13.76 -12.07 -1.11
CA LEU A 115 13.00 -12.79 -0.09
C LEU A 115 12.50 -14.16 -0.56
N HIS A 116 12.07 -14.27 -1.84
CA HIS A 116 11.39 -15.47 -2.36
C HIS A 116 12.16 -16.22 -3.44
N GLY A 117 13.29 -15.69 -3.90
CA GLY A 117 14.02 -16.17 -5.07
C GLY A 117 13.33 -15.81 -6.39
N ASP A 118 13.85 -16.35 -7.49
CA ASP A 118 13.41 -16.02 -8.86
C ASP A 118 12.08 -16.71 -9.26
N GLU A 119 11.57 -17.64 -8.45
CA GLU A 119 10.37 -18.44 -8.78
C GLU A 119 9.05 -17.70 -8.50
N HIS A 120 9.08 -16.67 -7.65
CA HIS A 120 7.91 -15.88 -7.28
C HIS A 120 8.19 -14.42 -7.64
N GLU A 121 7.84 -14.02 -8.86
CA GLU A 121 7.96 -12.64 -9.30
C GLU A 121 6.76 -11.82 -8.82
N LEU A 122 7.02 -10.59 -8.36
CA LEU A 122 5.97 -9.60 -8.09
C LEU A 122 5.28 -9.22 -9.40
N VAL A 123 3.99 -9.51 -9.52
CA VAL A 123 3.20 -9.18 -10.72
C VAL A 123 2.81 -7.70 -10.67
N VAL A 124 3.23 -6.93 -11.67
CA VAL A 124 2.84 -5.51 -11.85
C VAL A 124 1.84 -5.41 -12.99
N ASN A 125 0.66 -4.88 -12.70
CA ASN A 125 -0.48 -4.79 -13.61
C ASN A 125 -0.98 -3.35 -13.75
N ASP A 126 -1.67 -3.10 -14.87
CA ASP A 126 -2.40 -1.85 -15.08
C ASP A 126 -3.78 -1.91 -14.40
N TRP A 127 -4.08 -0.90 -13.59
CA TRP A 127 -5.40 -0.70 -12.99
C TRP A 127 -6.28 0.09 -13.99
N LEU A 128 -7.26 -0.61 -14.58
CA LEU A 128 -8.26 -0.08 -15.52
C LEU A 128 -9.37 0.74 -14.85
#